data_AF-G4D2F0-F1
#
_entry.id   AF-G4D2F0-F1
#
_cell.length_a   1.000
_cell.length_b   1.000
_cell.length_c   1.000
_cell.angle_alpha   90.00
_cell.angle_beta   90.00
_cell.angle_gamma   90.00
#
_symmetry.space_group_name_H-M   'P 1'
#
loop_
_entity.id
_entity.type
_entity.pdbx_description
1 polymer ?
#
loop_
_entity_poly.entity_id
_entity_poly.type
_entity_poly.pdbx_seq_one_letter_code
_entity_poly.pdbx_strand_id
1 'polypeptide(L)'
;MKSNLKLGIIIFISLLIPLGIQTFFKNQSAIEGSVFMHMFWIFANFLFLSTIDELFAEYSKLTRLKSLKINSLNYIVKILVYVIFLIFLNLYIVRTMYLPEHKLLTTVTNPAVVALILLIFLVNLLSGLFENKEESKETNVYTFSNKNSFRTGRDTFNVAGGTYADGFVLGNLVLPYSSIKSIYTDKENRLVIKGKKEDGNYRISIDSEKTISFFKNLLNKAISDSKIDSKIVKTR
;
A
#
# COMPACT_ATOMS: atom_id res chain seq x y z
N MET A 1 22.65 -2.48 8.48
CA MET A 1 22.96 -3.92 8.26
C MET A 1 21.74 -4.76 7.86
N LYS A 2 20.60 -4.70 8.58
CA LYS A 2 19.38 -5.48 8.22
C LYS A 2 18.74 -5.10 6.86
N SER A 3 18.76 -3.82 6.48
CA SER A 3 18.21 -3.34 5.19
C SER A 3 18.97 -3.89 3.97
N ASN A 4 20.30 -3.84 4.01
CA ASN A 4 21.15 -4.31 2.90
C ASN A 4 21.07 -5.84 2.72
N LEU A 5 20.94 -6.59 3.81
CA LEU A 5 20.73 -8.04 3.75
C LEU A 5 19.37 -8.38 3.11
N LYS A 6 18.32 -7.65 3.49
CA LYS A 6 16.97 -7.82 2.94
C LYS A 6 16.93 -7.56 1.43
N LEU A 7 17.53 -6.45 1.00
CA LEU A 7 17.69 -6.12 -0.41
C LEU A 7 18.48 -7.20 -1.17
N GLY A 8 19.58 -7.69 -0.58
CA GLY A 8 20.38 -8.78 -1.16
C GLY A 8 19.59 -10.07 -1.36
N ILE A 9 18.73 -10.44 -0.40
CA ILE A 9 17.84 -11.60 -0.52
C ILE A 9 16.83 -11.42 -1.65
N ILE A 10 16.20 -10.25 -1.77
CA ILE A 10 15.22 -9.97 -2.83
C ILE A 10 15.88 -10.08 -4.21
N ILE A 11 17.08 -9.50 -4.38
CA ILE A 11 17.86 -9.61 -5.62
C ILE A 11 18.17 -11.09 -5.92
N PHE A 12 18.63 -11.83 -4.92
CA PHE A 12 18.98 -13.24 -5.09
C PHE A 12 17.79 -14.10 -5.50
N ILE A 13 16.62 -13.94 -4.86
CA ILE A 13 15.38 -14.64 -5.23
C ILE A 13 14.96 -14.27 -6.66
N SER A 14 15.05 -12.99 -7.01
CA SER A 14 14.70 -12.50 -8.36
C SER A 14 15.57 -13.08 -9.46
N LEU A 15 16.82 -13.42 -9.14
CA LEU A 15 17.75 -14.13 -10.03
C LEU A 15 17.47 -15.64 -10.08
N LEU A 16 17.21 -16.25 -8.92
CA LEU A 16 17.00 -17.69 -8.81
C LEU A 16 15.77 -18.19 -9.56
N ILE A 17 14.68 -17.40 -9.58
CA ILE A 17 13.44 -17.83 -10.24
C ILE A 17 13.67 -18.09 -11.74
N PRO A 18 14.17 -17.13 -12.56
CA PRO A 18 14.47 -17.38 -13.96
C PRO A 18 15.53 -18.47 -14.18
N LEU A 19 16.62 -18.45 -13.40
CA LEU A 19 17.72 -19.42 -13.57
C LEU A 19 17.31 -20.85 -13.22
N GLY A 20 16.51 -21.04 -12.17
CA GLY A 20 15.98 -22.34 -11.77
C GLY A 20 15.06 -22.91 -12.84
N ILE A 21 14.18 -22.09 -13.40
CA ILE A 21 13.27 -22.50 -14.48
C ILE A 21 14.05 -22.82 -15.76
N GLN A 22 15.03 -21.98 -16.13
CA GLN A 22 15.90 -22.25 -17.28
C GLN A 22 16.64 -23.60 -17.13
N THR A 23 17.14 -23.89 -15.92
CA THR A 23 17.82 -25.16 -15.64
C THR A 23 16.86 -26.35 -15.75
N PHE A 24 15.62 -26.19 -15.29
CA PHE A 24 14.58 -27.22 -15.38
C PHE A 24 14.19 -27.53 -16.84
N PHE A 25 14.10 -26.49 -17.69
CA PHE A 25 13.74 -26.62 -19.12
C PHE A 25 14.93 -26.62 -20.08
N LYS A 26 16.15 -26.92 -19.59
CA LYS A 26 17.40 -26.86 -20.38
C LYS A 26 17.38 -27.65 -21.70
N ASN A 27 16.51 -28.64 -21.82
CA ASN A 27 16.38 -29.52 -22.99
C ASN A 27 15.32 -29.01 -24.00
N GLN A 28 14.63 -27.91 -23.73
CA GLN A 28 13.68 -27.28 -24.64
C GLN A 28 14.37 -26.15 -25.41
N SER A 29 14.03 -26.00 -26.69
CA SER A 29 14.53 -24.90 -27.52
C SER A 29 13.95 -23.58 -27.03
N ALA A 30 14.73 -22.84 -26.21
CA ALA A 30 14.38 -21.48 -25.83
C ALA A 30 14.36 -20.59 -27.09
N ILE A 31 13.31 -19.79 -27.25
CA ILE A 31 13.15 -18.87 -28.38
C ILE A 31 14.31 -17.85 -28.43
N GLU A 32 14.76 -17.48 -29.63
CA GLU A 32 15.77 -16.43 -29.87
C GLU A 32 15.37 -15.10 -29.20
N GLY A 33 16.36 -14.37 -28.65
CA GLY A 33 16.12 -13.19 -27.80
C GLY A 33 16.04 -13.49 -26.29
N SER A 34 16.41 -14.71 -25.89
CA SER A 34 16.30 -15.21 -24.52
C SER A 34 16.99 -14.34 -23.46
N VAL A 35 18.15 -13.74 -23.74
CA VAL A 35 18.91 -12.94 -22.74
C VAL A 35 18.13 -11.71 -22.29
N PHE A 36 17.56 -10.93 -23.23
CA PHE A 36 16.77 -9.74 -22.88
C PHE A 36 15.49 -10.09 -22.12
N MET A 37 14.83 -11.18 -22.50
CA MET A 37 13.67 -11.69 -21.78
C MET A 37 14.02 -12.14 -20.36
N HIS A 38 15.17 -12.81 -20.15
CA HIS A 38 15.63 -13.17 -18.81
C HIS A 38 15.98 -11.93 -17.98
N MET A 39 16.68 -10.94 -18.55
CA MET A 39 16.96 -9.68 -17.85
C MET A 39 15.66 -8.98 -17.43
N PHE A 40 14.72 -8.82 -18.36
CA PHE A 40 13.40 -8.27 -18.07
C PHE A 40 12.70 -9.03 -16.94
N TRP A 41 12.75 -10.37 -16.99
CA TRP A 41 12.13 -11.23 -15.99
C TRP A 41 12.73 -11.04 -14.59
N ILE A 42 14.06 -10.95 -14.49
CA ILE A 42 14.78 -10.68 -13.24
C ILE A 42 14.36 -9.30 -12.71
N PHE A 43 14.42 -8.26 -13.54
CA PHE A 43 14.08 -6.89 -13.14
C PHE A 43 12.63 -6.78 -12.66
N ALA A 44 11.71 -7.42 -13.37
CA ALA A 44 10.32 -7.39 -12.99
C ALA A 44 10.09 -8.11 -11.66
N ASN A 45 10.67 -9.31 -11.44
CA ASN A 45 10.61 -9.97 -10.14
C ASN A 45 11.15 -9.08 -9.02
N PHE A 46 12.31 -8.43 -9.25
CA PHE A 46 12.91 -7.53 -8.28
C PHE A 46 11.98 -6.37 -7.90
N LEU A 47 11.39 -5.69 -8.90
CA LEU A 47 10.48 -4.56 -8.67
C LEU A 47 9.22 -4.98 -7.88
N PHE A 48 8.59 -6.08 -8.28
CA PHE A 48 7.36 -6.55 -7.65
C PHE A 48 7.61 -7.11 -6.24
N LEU A 49 8.67 -7.91 -6.05
CA LEU A 49 9.03 -8.42 -4.72
C LEU A 49 9.39 -7.29 -3.76
N SER A 50 10.15 -6.28 -4.22
CA SER A 50 10.47 -5.11 -3.40
C SER A 50 9.21 -4.35 -2.99
N THR A 51 8.28 -4.14 -3.92
CA THR A 51 7.01 -3.45 -3.65
C THR A 51 6.13 -4.24 -2.66
N ILE A 52 6.01 -5.55 -2.85
CA ILE A 52 5.24 -6.43 -1.95
C ILE A 52 5.83 -6.38 -0.54
N ASP A 53 7.16 -6.43 -0.44
CA ASP A 53 7.88 -6.40 0.81
C ASP A 53 7.71 -5.06 1.57
N GLU A 54 7.77 -3.93 0.86
CA GLU A 54 7.49 -2.60 1.42
C GLU A 54 6.05 -2.51 1.96
N LEU A 55 5.05 -2.91 1.16
CA LEU A 55 3.65 -2.90 1.58
C LEU A 55 3.42 -3.82 2.79
N PHE A 56 4.01 -5.01 2.80
CA PHE A 56 3.90 -5.93 3.93
C PHE A 56 4.55 -5.34 5.19
N ALA A 57 5.71 -4.71 5.07
CA ALA A 57 6.37 -4.05 6.19
C ALA A 57 5.52 -2.92 6.77
N GLU A 58 4.89 -2.09 5.93
CA GLU A 58 3.97 -1.04 6.38
C GLU A 58 2.75 -1.63 7.10
N TYR A 59 2.11 -2.63 6.52
CA TYR A 59 0.87 -3.19 7.08
C TYR A 59 1.12 -4.02 8.33
N SER A 60 2.28 -4.67 8.42
CA SER A 60 2.69 -5.39 9.63
C SER A 60 2.73 -4.47 10.86
N LYS A 61 3.07 -3.18 10.69
CA LYS A 61 3.05 -2.19 11.78
C LYS A 61 1.63 -1.98 12.30
N LEU A 62 0.64 -1.93 11.41
CA LEU A 62 -0.76 -1.75 11.78
C LEU A 62 -1.33 -2.99 12.48
N THR A 63 -1.04 -4.18 11.98
CA THR A 63 -1.57 -5.45 12.55
C THR A 63 -1.11 -5.71 14.00
N ARG A 64 -0.03 -5.06 14.44
CA ARG A 64 0.48 -5.16 15.82
C ARG A 64 -0.27 -4.27 16.82
N LEU A 65 -1.12 -3.36 16.34
CA LEU A 65 -1.87 -2.46 17.20
C LEU A 65 -2.97 -3.23 17.95
N LYS A 66 -3.02 -3.04 19.27
CA LYS A 66 -4.00 -3.70 20.13
C LYS A 66 -5.42 -3.23 19.79
N SER A 67 -6.36 -4.17 19.69
CA SER A 67 -7.79 -3.90 19.42
C SER A 67 -8.04 -3.10 18.14
N LEU A 68 -7.26 -3.37 17.08
CA LEU A 68 -7.38 -2.71 15.78
C LEU A 68 -8.76 -2.95 15.14
N LYS A 69 -9.41 -1.86 14.73
CA LYS A 69 -10.69 -1.82 14.01
C LYS A 69 -10.53 -0.94 12.78
N ILE A 70 -10.12 -1.57 11.66
CA ILE A 70 -9.98 -0.94 10.34
C ILE A 70 -10.63 -1.84 9.28
N ASN A 71 -10.91 -1.28 8.10
CA ASN A 71 -11.24 -2.10 6.94
C ASN A 71 -9.96 -2.74 6.37
N SER A 72 -9.60 -3.93 6.86
CA SER A 72 -8.40 -4.66 6.46
C SER A 72 -8.40 -5.07 4.98
N LEU A 73 -9.58 -5.12 4.34
CA LEU A 73 -9.73 -5.51 2.93
C LEU A 73 -8.94 -4.56 2.00
N ASN A 74 -8.88 -3.27 2.31
CA ASN A 74 -8.11 -2.29 1.52
C ASN A 74 -6.62 -2.62 1.47
N TYR A 75 -6.09 -3.17 2.56
CA TYR A 75 -4.68 -3.52 2.72
C TYR A 75 -4.40 -4.89 2.11
N ILE A 76 -5.28 -5.86 2.36
CA ILE A 76 -5.16 -7.22 1.82
C ILE A 76 -5.23 -7.20 0.29
N VAL A 77 -6.22 -6.51 -0.28
CA VAL A 77 -6.38 -6.41 -1.74
C VAL A 77 -5.17 -5.73 -2.37
N LYS A 78 -4.61 -4.68 -1.74
CA LYS A 78 -3.38 -4.04 -2.21
C LYS A 78 -2.24 -5.04 -2.40
N ILE A 79 -1.90 -5.83 -1.36
CA ILE A 79 -0.82 -6.82 -1.46
C ILE A 79 -1.18 -7.94 -2.45
N LEU A 80 -2.40 -8.48 -2.34
CA LEU A 80 -2.85 -9.62 -3.13
C LEU A 80 -2.74 -9.36 -4.63
N VAL A 81 -3.10 -8.16 -5.09
CA VAL A 81 -3.01 -7.82 -6.52
C VAL A 81 -1.58 -7.84 -7.03
N TYR A 82 -0.62 -7.32 -6.27
CA TYR A 82 0.80 -7.38 -6.66
C TYR A 82 1.31 -8.83 -6.70
N VAL A 83 0.91 -9.67 -5.73
CA VAL A 83 1.27 -11.10 -5.71
C VAL A 83 0.68 -11.84 -6.91
N ILE A 84 -0.61 -11.64 -7.20
CA ILE A 84 -1.27 -12.27 -8.35
C ILE A 84 -0.62 -11.82 -9.66
N PHE A 85 -0.31 -10.53 -9.81
CA PHE A 85 0.35 -10.01 -11.00
C PHE A 85 1.76 -10.60 -11.17
N LEU A 86 2.51 -10.75 -10.06
CA LEU A 86 3.82 -11.39 -10.09
C LEU A 86 3.74 -12.87 -10.53
N ILE A 87 2.78 -13.62 -10.00
CA ILE A 87 2.53 -15.01 -10.42
C ILE A 87 2.18 -15.04 -11.91
N PHE A 88 1.24 -14.21 -12.34
CA PHE A 88 0.84 -14.08 -13.75
C PHE A 88 2.06 -13.84 -14.65
N LEU A 89 2.90 -12.86 -14.30
CA LEU A 89 4.07 -12.49 -15.10
C LEU A 89 5.04 -13.65 -15.24
N ASN A 90 5.34 -14.36 -14.14
CA ASN A 90 6.19 -15.54 -14.16
C ASN A 90 5.62 -16.62 -15.08
N LEU A 91 4.32 -16.94 -14.95
CA LEU A 91 3.66 -17.93 -15.81
C LEU A 91 3.64 -17.51 -17.29
N TYR A 92 3.46 -16.21 -17.57
CA TYR A 92 3.48 -15.67 -18.92
C TYR A 92 4.84 -15.84 -19.58
N ILE A 93 5.92 -15.53 -18.87
CA ILE A 93 7.28 -15.68 -19.40
C ILE A 93 7.65 -17.16 -19.56
N VAL A 94 7.28 -18.03 -18.61
CA VAL A 94 7.44 -19.49 -18.72
C VAL A 94 6.77 -20.04 -19.97
N ARG A 95 5.50 -19.68 -20.18
CA ARG A 95 4.74 -20.07 -21.38
C ARG A 95 5.44 -19.57 -22.63
N THR A 96 5.80 -18.29 -22.67
CA THR A 96 6.36 -17.65 -23.86
C THR A 96 7.69 -18.28 -24.26
N MET A 97 8.56 -18.59 -23.28
CA MET A 97 9.93 -19.04 -23.56
C MET A 97 10.09 -20.56 -23.67
N TYR A 98 9.27 -21.33 -22.96
CA TYR A 98 9.48 -22.78 -22.80
C TYR A 98 8.27 -23.61 -23.22
N LEU A 99 7.05 -23.17 -22.89
CA LEU A 99 5.83 -23.97 -23.05
C LEU A 99 4.71 -23.25 -23.83
N PRO A 100 4.95 -22.85 -25.09
CA PRO A 100 4.02 -21.98 -25.84
C PRO A 100 2.64 -22.62 -26.08
N GLU A 101 2.61 -23.94 -26.25
CA GLU A 101 1.41 -24.71 -26.58
C GLU A 101 0.66 -25.27 -25.34
N HIS A 102 1.15 -25.00 -24.13
CA HIS A 102 0.56 -25.58 -22.92
C HIS A 102 -0.82 -24.97 -22.61
N LYS A 103 -1.88 -25.76 -22.81
CA LYS A 103 -3.30 -25.32 -22.70
C LYS A 103 -3.61 -24.51 -21.43
N LEU A 104 -3.25 -25.03 -20.24
CA LEU A 104 -3.55 -24.35 -18.97
C LEU A 104 -2.82 -23.00 -18.86
N LEU A 105 -1.53 -22.94 -19.21
CA LEU A 105 -0.76 -21.70 -19.22
C LEU A 105 -1.37 -20.71 -20.22
N THR A 106 -1.79 -21.17 -21.39
CA THR A 106 -2.47 -20.32 -22.39
C THR A 106 -3.77 -19.72 -21.85
N THR A 107 -4.57 -20.47 -21.10
CA THR A 107 -5.79 -19.95 -20.48
C THR A 107 -5.49 -18.90 -19.41
N VAL A 108 -4.56 -19.19 -18.48
CA VAL A 108 -4.28 -18.27 -17.35
C VAL A 108 -3.43 -17.07 -17.75
N THR A 109 -2.73 -17.13 -18.87
CA THR A 109 -1.90 -16.03 -19.41
C THR A 109 -2.57 -15.27 -20.56
N ASN A 110 -3.88 -15.46 -20.74
CA ASN A 110 -4.66 -14.80 -21.78
C ASN A 110 -4.75 -13.27 -21.53
N PRO A 111 -4.72 -12.42 -22.58
CA PRO A 111 -4.92 -10.97 -22.46
C PRO A 111 -6.15 -10.55 -21.63
N ALA A 112 -7.26 -11.29 -21.68
CA ALA A 112 -8.45 -11.03 -20.88
C ALA A 112 -8.19 -11.16 -19.38
N VAL A 113 -7.36 -12.13 -18.96
CA VAL A 113 -6.95 -12.31 -17.57
C VAL A 113 -6.07 -11.14 -17.12
N VAL A 114 -5.15 -10.67 -17.97
CA VAL A 114 -4.35 -9.47 -17.70
C VAL A 114 -5.25 -8.25 -17.51
N ALA A 115 -6.18 -8.04 -18.44
CA ALA A 115 -7.10 -6.91 -18.37
C ALA A 115 -7.90 -6.93 -17.06
N LEU A 116 -8.35 -8.10 -16.62
CA LEU A 116 -9.03 -8.27 -15.34
C LEU A 116 -8.13 -7.93 -14.15
N ILE A 117 -6.88 -8.42 -14.13
CA ILE A 117 -5.92 -8.11 -13.05
C ILE A 117 -5.64 -6.60 -13.00
N LEU A 118 -5.42 -5.96 -14.16
CA LEU A 118 -5.20 -4.51 -14.26
C LEU A 118 -6.43 -3.71 -13.83
N LEU A 119 -7.64 -4.17 -14.16
CA LEU A 119 -8.87 -3.52 -13.70
C LEU A 119 -9.00 -3.59 -12.18
N ILE A 120 -8.74 -4.75 -11.57
CA ILE A 120 -8.73 -4.91 -10.11
C ILE A 120 -7.67 -3.99 -9.49
N PHE A 121 -6.49 -3.89 -10.11
CA PHE A 121 -5.43 -2.99 -9.68
C PHE A 121 -5.87 -1.51 -9.72
N LEU A 122 -6.55 -1.09 -10.78
CA LEU A 122 -7.10 0.27 -10.89
C LEU A 122 -8.16 0.55 -9.83
N VAL A 123 -9.12 -0.36 -9.63
CA VAL A 123 -10.15 -0.22 -8.57
C VAL A 123 -9.50 -0.11 -7.19
N ASN A 124 -8.43 -0.88 -6.96
CA ASN A 124 -7.65 -0.84 -5.74
C ASN A 124 -6.86 0.48 -5.56
N LEU A 125 -6.35 1.08 -6.64
CA LEU A 125 -5.78 2.44 -6.60
C LEU A 125 -6.84 3.53 -6.34
N LEU A 126 -8.09 3.26 -6.66
CA LEU A 126 -9.22 4.15 -6.37
C LEU A 126 -9.83 3.93 -4.97
N SER A 127 -9.19 3.08 -4.15
CA SER A 127 -9.66 2.65 -2.83
C SER A 127 -8.65 3.01 -1.74
N GLY A 128 -9.14 3.65 -0.68
CA GLY A 128 -8.33 4.09 0.45
C GLY A 128 -7.36 5.23 0.11
N LEU A 129 -7.55 6.38 0.76
CA LEU A 129 -6.62 7.50 0.68
C LEU A 129 -5.49 7.34 1.71
N PHE A 130 -4.25 7.34 1.25
CA PHE A 130 -3.03 7.21 2.07
C PHE A 130 -2.30 8.56 2.12
N GLU A 131 -1.48 8.74 3.15
CA GLU A 131 -0.76 9.98 3.36
C GLU A 131 0.27 10.23 2.26
N ASN A 132 0.40 11.50 1.86
CA ASN A 132 1.64 12.01 1.28
C ASN A 132 2.42 12.71 2.40
N LYS A 133 3.65 12.24 2.66
CA LYS A 133 4.53 12.79 3.70
C LYS A 133 5.50 13.79 3.09
N GLU A 134 5.46 15.02 3.58
CA GLU A 134 6.48 16.03 3.34
C GLU A 134 7.27 16.22 4.63
N GLU A 135 8.54 15.81 4.62
CA GLU A 135 9.45 16.02 5.74
C GLU A 135 10.02 17.44 5.66
N SER A 136 9.63 18.29 6.62
CA SER A 136 10.33 19.54 6.90
C SER A 136 11.17 19.38 8.16
N LYS A 137 12.27 20.15 8.28
CA LYS A 137 13.23 20.09 9.40
C LYS A 137 12.60 20.20 10.79
N GLU A 138 11.41 20.80 10.92
CA GLU A 138 10.77 21.06 12.22
C GLU A 138 9.38 20.43 12.38
N THR A 139 8.73 20.00 11.30
CA THR A 139 7.36 19.48 11.35
C THR A 139 7.12 18.49 10.22
N ASN A 140 6.68 17.28 10.58
CA ASN A 140 6.22 16.29 9.62
C ASN A 140 4.81 16.67 9.13
N VAL A 141 4.68 16.93 7.83
CA VAL A 141 3.39 17.28 7.21
C VAL A 141 2.84 16.07 6.48
N TYR A 142 1.62 15.68 6.84
CA TYR A 142 0.90 14.58 6.22
C TYR A 142 -0.35 15.12 5.53
N THR A 143 -0.46 14.93 4.22
CA THR A 143 -1.59 15.43 3.42
C THR A 143 -2.41 14.28 2.87
N PHE A 144 -3.70 14.29 3.17
CA PHE A 144 -4.71 13.37 2.64
C PHE A 144 -5.63 14.14 1.68
N SER A 145 -5.32 14.10 0.38
CA SER A 145 -6.12 14.78 -0.65
C SER A 145 -6.32 13.92 -1.90
N ASN A 146 -7.52 13.98 -2.47
CA ASN A 146 -7.81 13.44 -3.81
C ASN A 146 -7.15 14.21 -4.96
N LYS A 147 -6.34 15.23 -4.65
CA LYS A 147 -5.48 15.90 -5.63
C LYS A 147 -4.07 15.28 -5.68
N ASN A 148 -3.70 14.45 -4.69
CA ASN A 148 -2.40 13.77 -4.66
C ASN A 148 -2.25 12.78 -5.84
N SER A 149 -1.06 12.21 -6.02
CA SER A 149 -0.85 11.12 -6.97
C SER A 149 -1.84 9.97 -6.73
N PHE A 150 -2.38 9.38 -7.80
CA PHE A 150 -3.20 8.16 -7.71
C PHE A 150 -2.48 7.00 -7.00
N ARG A 151 -1.13 7.03 -6.96
CA ARG A 151 -0.31 6.08 -6.19
C ARG A 151 -0.62 6.11 -4.69
N THR A 152 -0.97 7.27 -4.15
CA THR A 152 -1.39 7.44 -2.74
C THR A 152 -2.86 7.08 -2.52
N GLY A 153 -3.52 6.54 -3.53
CA GLY A 153 -4.91 6.13 -3.47
C GLY A 153 -5.92 7.28 -3.66
N ARG A 154 -7.19 6.91 -3.72
CA ARG A 154 -8.36 7.80 -3.68
C ARG A 154 -9.36 7.26 -2.68
N ASP A 155 -10.22 8.12 -2.16
CA ASP A 155 -11.32 7.72 -1.29
C ASP A 155 -12.62 7.35 -2.05
N THR A 156 -12.55 7.15 -3.38
CA THR A 156 -13.72 6.99 -4.27
C THR A 156 -14.65 5.89 -3.76
N PHE A 157 -14.13 4.69 -3.55
CA PHE A 157 -14.94 3.56 -3.10
C PHE A 157 -15.02 3.45 -1.57
N ASN A 158 -13.92 3.70 -0.87
CA ASN A 158 -13.83 3.50 0.58
C ASN A 158 -12.69 4.33 1.20
N VAL A 159 -12.74 4.52 2.52
CA VAL A 159 -11.71 5.24 3.29
C VAL A 159 -10.77 4.23 3.95
N ALA A 160 -9.47 4.49 3.92
CA ALA A 160 -8.47 3.71 4.65
C ALA A 160 -8.26 4.36 6.02
N GLY A 161 -8.74 3.71 7.07
CA GLY A 161 -8.57 4.19 8.43
C GLY A 161 -9.47 3.48 9.43
N GLY A 162 -9.39 3.90 10.68
CA GLY A 162 -10.16 3.35 11.79
C GLY A 162 -9.57 3.68 13.14
N THR A 163 -9.72 2.77 14.09
CA THR A 163 -9.29 2.96 15.49
C THR A 163 -8.48 1.76 15.98
N TYR A 164 -7.69 1.97 17.02
CA TYR A 164 -7.10 0.93 17.84
C TYR A 164 -7.31 1.29 19.32
N ALA A 165 -6.77 0.52 20.26
CA ALA A 165 -6.97 0.74 21.69
C ALA A 165 -6.70 2.20 22.12
N ASP A 166 -5.57 2.74 21.67
CA ASP A 166 -4.99 3.99 22.16
C ASP A 166 -5.00 5.12 21.12
N GLY A 167 -5.70 4.97 19.99
CA GLY A 167 -5.70 6.02 18.97
C GLY A 167 -6.48 5.74 17.69
N PHE A 168 -6.22 6.60 16.69
CA PHE A 168 -6.74 6.47 15.33
C PHE A 168 -5.69 5.87 14.37
N VAL A 169 -6.18 5.33 13.26
CA VAL A 169 -5.39 5.01 12.07
C VAL A 169 -5.98 5.75 10.89
N LEU A 170 -5.15 6.44 10.10
CA LEU A 170 -5.54 7.08 8.84
C LEU A 170 -4.53 6.67 7.76
N GLY A 171 -4.96 5.95 6.73
CA GLY A 171 -4.03 5.33 5.77
C GLY A 171 -3.07 4.38 6.50
N ASN A 172 -1.77 4.66 6.44
CA ASN A 172 -0.74 3.94 7.20
C ASN A 172 -0.31 4.70 8.48
N LEU A 173 -0.85 5.89 8.71
CA LEU A 173 -0.49 6.76 9.82
C LEU A 173 -1.20 6.35 11.12
N VAL A 174 -0.41 5.93 12.10
CA VAL A 174 -0.88 5.64 13.47
C VAL A 174 -0.88 6.93 14.30
N LEU A 175 -1.98 7.23 14.97
CA LEU A 175 -2.19 8.47 15.73
C LEU A 175 -2.66 8.17 17.15
N PRO A 176 -1.73 8.06 18.12
CA PRO A 176 -2.09 7.96 19.53
C PRO A 176 -2.94 9.14 20.00
N TYR A 177 -3.95 8.89 20.83
CA TYR A 177 -4.76 9.97 21.41
C TYR A 177 -3.89 10.95 22.21
N SER A 178 -2.93 10.42 22.97
CA SER A 178 -1.99 11.20 23.78
C SER A 178 -1.08 12.12 22.96
N SER A 179 -0.86 11.84 21.67
CA SER A 179 0.00 12.68 20.83
C SER A 179 -0.74 13.89 20.25
N ILE A 180 -2.06 13.92 20.31
CA ILE A 180 -2.91 14.94 19.69
C ILE A 180 -2.98 16.17 20.61
N LYS A 181 -2.58 17.32 20.09
CA LYS A 181 -2.67 18.61 20.79
C LYS A 181 -3.90 19.42 20.40
N SER A 182 -4.28 19.37 19.12
CA SER A 182 -5.47 20.07 18.64
C SER A 182 -6.00 19.47 17.35
N ILE A 183 -7.33 19.56 17.19
CA ILE A 183 -8.08 19.19 15.99
C ILE A 183 -8.97 20.37 15.64
N TYR A 184 -8.90 20.87 14.41
CA TYR A 184 -9.73 22.00 13.99
C TYR A 184 -10.02 22.00 12.49
N THR A 185 -11.10 22.67 12.09
CA THR A 185 -11.38 22.96 10.68
C THR A 185 -10.73 24.27 10.29
N ASP A 186 -9.95 24.30 9.22
CA ASP A 186 -9.31 25.53 8.72
C ASP A 186 -10.25 26.37 7.84
N LYS A 187 -9.73 27.48 7.29
CA LYS A 187 -10.51 28.40 6.45
C LYS A 187 -10.93 27.80 5.10
N GLU A 188 -10.25 26.74 4.67
CA GLU A 188 -10.51 26.03 3.41
C GLU A 188 -11.37 24.78 3.64
N ASN A 189 -12.04 24.70 4.80
CA ASN A 189 -12.84 23.55 5.23
C ASN A 189 -12.07 22.22 5.37
N ARG A 190 -10.73 22.28 5.46
CA ARG A 190 -9.92 21.09 5.69
C ARG A 190 -9.92 20.76 7.18
N LEU A 191 -9.89 19.46 7.47
CA LEU A 191 -9.66 19.01 8.84
C LEU A 191 -8.16 18.96 9.11
N VAL A 192 -7.72 19.69 10.13
CA VAL A 192 -6.33 19.78 10.53
C VAL A 192 -6.13 19.18 11.91
N ILE A 193 -5.15 18.28 12.04
CA ILE A 193 -4.75 17.67 13.31
C ILE A 193 -3.30 18.03 13.58
N LYS A 194 -3.01 18.57 14.76
CA LYS A 194 -1.65 18.89 15.21
C LYS A 194 -1.30 18.09 16.44
N GLY A 195 -0.03 17.70 16.54
CA GLY A 195 0.45 16.98 17.69
C GLY A 195 1.97 16.87 17.73
N LYS A 196 2.46 16.02 18.64
CA LYS A 196 3.89 15.75 18.80
C LYS A 196 4.10 14.24 19.02
N LYS A 197 5.03 13.66 18.25
CA LYS A 197 5.51 12.28 18.36
C LYS A 197 6.99 12.29 18.75
N GLU A 198 7.58 11.11 18.91
CA GLU A 198 9.01 10.92 19.19
C GLU A 198 9.90 11.56 18.11
N ASP A 199 9.44 11.58 16.86
CA ASP A 199 10.14 12.14 15.69
C ASP A 199 9.88 13.64 15.46
N GLY A 200 9.17 14.31 16.36
CA GLY A 200 8.94 15.75 16.33
C GLY A 200 7.48 16.17 16.25
N ASN A 201 7.24 17.43 15.90
CA ASN A 201 5.89 17.94 15.72
C ASN A 201 5.31 17.39 14.41
N TYR A 202 4.00 17.17 14.38
CA TYR A 202 3.31 16.78 13.16
C TYR A 202 2.08 17.64 12.89
N ARG A 203 1.78 17.80 11.60
CA ARG A 203 0.54 18.41 11.11
C ARG A 203 -0.06 17.49 10.05
N ILE A 204 -1.33 17.14 10.24
CA ILE A 204 -2.10 16.33 9.30
C ILE A 204 -3.16 17.24 8.71
N SER A 205 -3.26 17.27 7.39
CA SER A 205 -4.27 18.02 6.65
C SER A 205 -5.10 17.05 5.82
N ILE A 206 -6.41 17.04 6.04
CA ILE A 206 -7.36 16.18 5.33
C ILE A 206 -8.29 17.08 4.53
N ASP A 207 -8.29 16.90 3.21
CA ASP A 207 -9.04 17.71 2.24
C ASP A 207 -10.19 16.92 1.58
N SER A 208 -10.23 15.60 1.79
CA SER A 208 -11.26 14.73 1.22
C SER A 208 -12.51 14.73 2.11
N GLU A 209 -13.66 15.13 1.56
CA GLU A 209 -14.93 15.22 2.31
C GLU A 209 -15.33 13.89 2.94
N LYS A 210 -15.20 12.78 2.20
CA LYS A 210 -15.53 11.44 2.70
C LYS A 210 -14.62 11.02 3.84
N THR A 211 -13.32 11.31 3.75
CA THR A 211 -12.35 11.03 4.83
C THR A 211 -12.59 11.93 6.03
N ILE A 212 -12.93 13.21 5.82
CA ILE A 212 -13.30 14.15 6.89
C ILE A 212 -14.54 13.64 7.63
N SER A 213 -15.60 13.28 6.92
CA SER A 213 -16.84 12.75 7.50
C SER A 213 -16.59 11.46 8.30
N PHE A 214 -15.83 10.54 7.70
CA PHE A 214 -15.41 9.31 8.38
C PHE A 214 -14.64 9.61 9.68
N PHE A 215 -13.66 10.51 9.63
CA PHE A 215 -12.86 10.85 10.81
C PHE A 215 -13.67 11.59 11.87
N LYS A 216 -14.58 12.50 11.50
CA LYS A 216 -15.49 13.16 12.44
C LYS A 216 -16.34 12.15 13.20
N ASN A 217 -16.83 11.10 12.53
CA ASN A 217 -17.58 10.03 13.21
C ASN A 217 -16.73 9.28 14.23
N LEU A 218 -15.48 8.95 13.88
CA LEU A 218 -14.54 8.31 14.82
C LEU A 218 -14.19 9.24 16.00
N LEU A 219 -14.03 10.54 15.73
CA LEU A 219 -13.72 11.56 16.71
C LEU A 219 -14.85 11.72 17.74
N ASN A 220 -16.09 11.85 17.26
CA ASN A 220 -17.26 11.99 18.14
C ASN A 220 -17.39 10.78 19.09
N LYS A 221 -17.12 9.58 18.58
CA LYS A 221 -17.07 8.38 19.41
C LYS A 221 -15.92 8.39 20.43
N ALA A 222 -14.74 8.84 20.03
CA ALA A 222 -13.61 8.96 20.95
C ALA A 222 -13.87 10.00 22.06
N ILE A 223 -14.60 11.07 21.76
CA ILE A 223 -15.05 12.06 22.74
C ILE A 223 -16.10 11.45 23.69
N SER A 224 -17.11 10.75 23.16
CA SER A 224 -18.12 10.09 24.01
C SER A 224 -17.50 9.06 24.95
N ASP A 225 -16.49 8.34 24.47
CA ASP A 225 -15.75 7.33 25.23
C ASP A 225 -14.68 7.95 26.17
N SER A 226 -14.65 9.28 26.31
CA SER A 226 -13.69 10.04 27.13
C SER A 226 -12.22 9.79 26.80
N LYS A 227 -11.90 9.37 25.57
CA LYS A 227 -10.53 9.13 25.10
C LYS A 227 -9.84 10.40 24.59
N ILE A 228 -10.63 11.40 24.21
CA ILE A 228 -10.17 12.72 23.74
C ILE A 228 -10.99 13.81 24.47
N ASP A 229 -10.30 14.85 24.94
CA ASP A 229 -10.94 16.03 25.50
C ASP A 229 -11.63 16.84 24.39
N SER A 230 -12.92 17.13 24.53
CA SER A 230 -13.65 17.97 23.58
C SER A 230 -13.07 19.38 23.45
N LYS A 231 -12.34 19.88 24.46
CA LYS A 231 -11.73 21.22 24.44
C LYS A 231 -10.64 21.37 23.38
N ILE A 232 -9.97 20.28 23.00
CA ILE A 232 -8.94 20.31 21.96
C ILE A 232 -9.53 20.20 20.55
N VAL A 233 -10.85 20.08 20.43
CA VAL A 233 -11.58 19.90 19.16
C VAL A 233 -12.37 21.16 18.84
N LYS A 234 -12.07 21.78 17.69
CA LYS A 234 -12.74 22.98 17.15
C LYS A 234 -13.15 22.75 15.71
N THR A 235 -14.08 21.83 15.50
CA THR A 235 -14.61 21.49 14.18
C THR A 235 -15.95 22.18 13.97
N ARG A 236 -16.17 22.74 12.77
CA ARG A 236 -17.49 23.21 12.33
C ARG A 236 -18.35 22.06 11.83
#